data_AF-A0A7Y2Z0F6-F1
#
_entry.id   AF-A0A7Y2Z0F6-F1
#
_cell.length_a   1.000
_cell.length_b   1.000
_cell.length_c   1.000
_cell.angle_alpha   90.00
_cell.angle_beta   90.00
_cell.angle_gamma   90.00
#
_symmetry.space_group_name_H-M   'P 1'
#
loop_
_entity.id
_entity.type
_entity.pdbx_description
1 polymer ?
#
loop_
_entity_poly.entity_id
_entity_poly.type
_entity_poly.pdbx_seq_one_letter_code
_entity_poly.pdbx_strand_id
1 'polypeptide(L)'
;MSAEDSEAPSLNEMRAFAYRLLGRREYSIFELRQRIQRKWPESGDVDDLVGALVDENLVSDERYTESFVRFRAQRFQGPLKIRADLRGKGVSDHLIERELGAAAEDWSGLAAQWLHRQVSGTLDFDQKKKYYRRLTSRGFTHGQAMDAVNRTHSSLD
;
A
#
# COMPACT_ATOMS: atom_id res chain seq x y z
N MET A 1 25.25 -36.53 -4.58
CA MET A 1 24.50 -35.27 -4.51
C MET A 1 25.50 -34.17 -4.80
N SER A 2 25.71 -33.90 -6.09
CA SER A 2 26.66 -32.88 -6.53
C SER A 2 26.06 -31.53 -6.22
N ALA A 3 26.85 -30.68 -5.57
CA ALA A 3 26.61 -29.25 -5.54
C ALA A 3 26.51 -28.81 -7.01
N GLU A 4 25.32 -28.42 -7.44
CA GLU A 4 25.16 -27.71 -8.71
C GLU A 4 25.96 -26.41 -8.56
N ASP A 5 26.98 -26.27 -9.42
CA ASP A 5 27.75 -25.04 -9.59
C ASP A 5 26.77 -23.88 -9.74
N SER A 6 26.62 -23.07 -8.69
CA SER A 6 25.79 -21.86 -8.70
C SER A 6 26.53 -20.78 -9.49
N GLU A 7 26.58 -20.93 -10.80
CA GLU A 7 26.99 -19.86 -11.70
C GLU A 7 26.08 -18.65 -11.45
N ALA A 8 26.69 -17.46 -11.26
CA ALA A 8 25.94 -16.23 -11.05
C ALA A 8 24.94 -16.04 -12.20
N PRO A 9 23.71 -15.54 -11.92
CA PRO A 9 22.72 -15.41 -12.99
C PRO A 9 23.23 -14.47 -14.08
N SER A 10 22.92 -14.79 -15.33
CA SER A 10 23.11 -13.82 -16.40
C SER A 10 22.14 -12.63 -16.24
N LEU A 11 22.54 -11.46 -16.74
CA LEU A 11 21.66 -10.27 -16.77
C LEU A 11 20.33 -10.54 -17.48
N ASN A 12 20.35 -11.36 -18.54
CA ASN A 12 19.16 -11.76 -19.29
C ASN A 12 18.19 -12.59 -18.44
N GLU A 13 18.68 -13.50 -17.60
CA GLU A 13 17.84 -14.29 -16.70
C GLU A 13 17.19 -13.43 -15.61
N MET A 14 17.95 -12.47 -15.07
CA MET A 14 17.42 -11.51 -14.10
C MET A 14 16.37 -10.61 -14.73
N ARG A 15 16.61 -10.08 -15.93
CA ARG A 15 15.66 -9.26 -16.69
C ARG A 15 14.39 -10.03 -17.03
N ALA A 16 14.50 -11.28 -17.50
CA ALA A 16 13.34 -12.14 -17.75
C ALA A 16 12.55 -12.46 -16.47
N PHE A 17 13.22 -12.59 -15.32
CA PHE A 17 12.55 -12.71 -14.03
C PHE A 17 11.82 -11.43 -13.63
N ALA A 18 12.44 -10.26 -13.77
CA ALA A 18 11.82 -8.97 -13.52
C ALA A 18 10.58 -8.76 -14.39
N TYR A 19 10.65 -9.05 -15.69
CA TYR A 19 9.50 -8.96 -16.60
C TYR A 19 8.33 -9.87 -16.17
N ARG A 20 8.61 -11.09 -15.73
CA ARG A 20 7.58 -11.98 -15.19
C ARG A 20 6.93 -11.45 -13.91
N LEU A 21 7.67 -10.71 -13.08
CA LEU A 21 7.10 -10.05 -11.90
C LEU A 21 6.21 -8.88 -12.34
N LEU A 22 6.76 -7.95 -13.11
CA LEU A 22 6.10 -6.72 -13.54
C LEU A 22 4.85 -7.01 -14.40
N GLY A 23 4.83 -8.10 -15.16
CA GLY A 23 3.65 -8.55 -15.91
C GLY A 23 2.46 -8.99 -15.03
N ARG A 24 2.62 -9.15 -13.71
CA ARG A 24 1.55 -9.59 -12.80
C ARG A 24 0.87 -8.43 -12.08
N ARG A 25 1.62 -7.40 -11.72
CA ARG A 25 1.17 -6.20 -11.00
C ARG A 25 2.28 -5.16 -10.95
N GLU A 26 1.93 -3.94 -10.54
CA GLU A 26 2.89 -2.93 -10.13
C GLU A 26 3.69 -3.37 -8.88
N TYR A 27 4.99 -3.06 -8.88
CA TYR A 27 5.90 -3.23 -7.74
C TYR A 27 6.54 -1.89 -7.42
N SER A 28 6.78 -1.65 -6.12
CA SER A 28 7.75 -0.60 -5.77
C SER A 28 9.15 -1.01 -6.23
N ILE A 29 10.00 -0.02 -6.47
CA ILE A 29 11.42 -0.24 -6.82
C ILE A 29 12.08 -1.09 -5.73
N PHE A 30 11.79 -0.80 -4.46
CA PHE A 30 12.25 -1.58 -3.32
C PHE A 30 11.77 -3.04 -3.36
N GLU A 31 10.47 -3.30 -3.56
CA GLU A 31 9.96 -4.67 -3.62
C GLU A 31 10.57 -5.45 -4.80
N LEU A 32 10.74 -4.81 -5.96
CA LEU A 32 11.34 -5.46 -7.12
C LEU A 32 12.80 -5.85 -6.83
N ARG A 33 13.60 -4.91 -6.31
CA ARG A 33 14.99 -5.16 -5.88
C ARG A 33 15.06 -6.33 -4.90
N GLN A 34 14.27 -6.28 -3.83
CA GLN A 34 14.24 -7.34 -2.80
C GLN A 34 13.86 -8.71 -3.38
N ARG A 35 12.96 -8.76 -4.36
CA ARG A 35 12.56 -10.01 -5.02
C ARG A 35 13.67 -10.60 -5.88
N ILE A 36 14.41 -9.76 -6.61
CA ILE A 36 15.55 -10.19 -7.43
C ILE A 36 16.68 -10.65 -6.49
N GLN A 37 17.06 -9.82 -5.50
CA GLN A 37 18.13 -10.14 -4.55
C GLN A 37 17.85 -11.42 -3.75
N ARG A 38 16.61 -11.65 -3.33
CA ARG A 38 16.27 -12.88 -2.59
C ARG A 38 16.49 -14.13 -3.44
N LYS A 39 16.33 -14.04 -4.76
CA LYS A 39 16.58 -15.15 -5.67
C LYS A 39 18.07 -15.32 -5.97
N TRP A 40 18.81 -14.22 -6.05
CA TRP A 40 20.24 -14.20 -6.34
C TRP A 40 20.99 -13.26 -5.37
N PRO A 41 21.28 -13.72 -4.14
CA PRO A 41 21.80 -12.87 -3.07
C PRO A 41 23.20 -12.30 -3.32
N GLU A 42 24.01 -12.99 -4.13
CA GLU A 42 25.40 -12.61 -4.42
C GLU A 42 25.57 -11.85 -5.73
N SER A 43 24.47 -11.54 -6.44
CA SER A 43 24.55 -10.77 -7.68
C SER A 43 24.81 -9.29 -7.40
N GLY A 44 25.88 -8.75 -7.99
CA GLY A 44 26.20 -7.32 -7.96
C GLY A 44 25.42 -6.48 -8.95
N ASP A 45 24.78 -7.09 -9.96
CA ASP A 45 24.13 -6.39 -11.08
C ASP A 45 22.68 -5.96 -10.78
N VAL A 46 22.16 -6.26 -9.57
CA VAL A 46 20.74 -6.04 -9.24
C VAL A 46 20.39 -4.56 -9.26
N ASP A 47 21.24 -3.70 -8.72
CA ASP A 47 20.98 -2.25 -8.68
C ASP A 47 21.02 -1.63 -10.09
N ASP A 48 21.98 -2.02 -10.92
CA ASP A 48 22.10 -1.57 -12.30
C ASP A 48 20.91 -2.02 -13.15
N LEU A 49 20.47 -3.28 -13.00
CA LEU A 49 19.27 -3.78 -13.67
C LEU A 49 18.03 -3.00 -13.23
N VAL A 50 17.84 -2.80 -11.92
CA VAL A 50 16.68 -2.05 -11.41
C VAL A 50 16.72 -0.60 -11.90
N GLY A 51 17.89 0.04 -11.94
CA GLY A 51 18.09 1.36 -12.52
C GLY A 51 17.65 1.42 -13.98
N ALA A 52 18.13 0.48 -14.80
CA ALA A 52 17.72 0.40 -16.21
C ALA A 52 16.20 0.19 -16.37
N LEU A 53 15.57 -0.61 -15.51
CA LEU A 53 14.11 -0.81 -15.54
C LEU A 53 13.32 0.44 -15.13
N VAL A 54 13.89 1.29 -14.27
CA VAL A 54 13.33 2.61 -13.92
C VAL A 54 13.45 3.55 -15.11
N ASP A 55 14.61 3.61 -15.76
CA ASP A 55 14.86 4.45 -16.93
C ASP A 55 14.00 4.04 -18.13
N GLU A 56 13.78 2.74 -18.32
CA GLU A 56 12.83 2.17 -19.29
C GLU A 56 11.36 2.40 -18.88
N ASN A 57 11.10 3.02 -17.73
CA ASN A 57 9.78 3.26 -17.13
C ASN A 57 8.95 1.99 -16.90
N LEU A 58 9.60 0.82 -16.77
CA LEU A 58 8.96 -0.47 -16.53
C LEU A 58 8.59 -0.68 -15.05
N VAL A 59 9.30 -0.01 -14.14
CA VAL A 59 8.95 0.07 -12.72
C VAL A 59 8.89 1.54 -12.30
N SER A 60 7.88 1.91 -11.52
CA SER A 60 7.65 3.29 -11.10
C SER A 60 7.02 3.32 -9.72
N ASP A 61 7.70 3.95 -8.76
CA ASP A 61 7.12 4.17 -7.44
C ASP A 61 5.88 5.06 -7.50
N GLU A 62 5.75 5.94 -8.50
CA GLU A 62 4.56 6.77 -8.67
C GLU A 62 3.34 5.93 -9.04
N ARG A 63 3.41 5.14 -10.13
CA ARG A 63 2.32 4.24 -10.53
C ARG A 63 1.99 3.21 -9.45
N TYR A 64 3.04 2.71 -8.80
CA TYR A 64 2.89 1.81 -7.67
C TYR A 64 2.09 2.45 -6.54
N THR A 65 2.48 3.65 -6.12
CA THR A 65 1.87 4.35 -4.98
C THR A 65 0.42 4.70 -5.26
N GLU A 66 0.13 5.26 -6.43
CA GLU A 66 -1.24 5.58 -6.86
C GLU A 66 -2.15 4.33 -6.81
N SER A 67 -1.69 3.24 -7.44
CA SER A 67 -2.42 1.96 -7.44
C SER A 67 -2.60 1.39 -6.04
N PHE A 68 -1.58 1.51 -5.19
CA PHE A 68 -1.59 1.01 -3.83
C PHE A 68 -2.57 1.79 -2.95
N VAL A 69 -2.55 3.13 -2.99
CA VAL A 69 -3.48 3.99 -2.25
C VAL A 69 -4.91 3.64 -2.63
N ARG A 70 -5.22 3.63 -3.94
CA ARG A 70 -6.55 3.30 -4.47
C ARG A 70 -7.05 1.94 -4.00
N PHE A 71 -6.22 0.92 -4.11
CA PHE A 71 -6.57 -0.44 -3.68
C PHE A 71 -6.85 -0.54 -2.18
N ARG A 72 -6.09 0.19 -1.36
CA ARG A 72 -6.25 0.19 0.10
C ARG A 72 -7.48 0.98 0.53
N ALA A 73 -7.77 2.10 -0.14
CA ALA A 73 -8.97 2.88 0.07
C ALA A 73 -10.25 2.10 -0.25
N GLN A 74 -10.28 1.36 -1.37
CA GLN A 74 -11.38 0.44 -1.71
C GLN A 74 -11.65 -0.62 -0.63
N ARG A 75 -10.65 -0.92 0.20
CA ARG A 75 -10.74 -1.85 1.35
C ARG A 75 -11.00 -1.15 2.69
N PHE A 76 -11.34 0.14 2.67
CA PHE A 76 -11.59 0.96 3.85
C PHE A 76 -10.40 0.98 4.84
N GLN A 77 -9.19 1.08 4.29
CA GLN A 77 -7.99 1.30 5.10
C GLN A 77 -7.66 2.78 5.09
N GLY A 78 -7.35 3.32 6.27
CA GLY A 78 -7.12 4.75 6.44
C GLY A 78 -5.67 5.18 6.13
N PRO A 79 -5.47 6.49 5.98
CA PRO A 79 -4.22 7.06 5.45
C PRO A 79 -2.99 6.77 6.33
N LEU A 80 -3.15 6.62 7.65
CA LEU A 80 -2.01 6.32 8.54
C LEU A 80 -1.41 4.95 8.25
N LYS A 81 -2.27 3.95 8.01
CA LYS A 81 -1.83 2.59 7.70
C LYS A 81 -1.26 2.50 6.29
N ILE A 82 -1.87 3.19 5.34
CA ILE A 82 -1.38 3.26 3.96
C ILE A 82 0.02 3.89 3.93
N ARG A 83 0.23 5.01 4.62
CA ARG A 83 1.55 5.66 4.78
C ARG A 83 2.59 4.71 5.35
N ALA A 84 2.28 4.03 6.46
CA ALA A 84 3.20 3.09 7.08
C ALA A 84 3.56 1.93 6.15
N ASP A 85 2.57 1.37 5.46
CA ASP A 85 2.76 0.29 4.50
C ASP A 85 3.61 0.72 3.29
N LEU A 86 3.48 1.96 2.82
CA LEU A 86 4.26 2.50 1.69
C LEU A 86 5.71 2.82 2.09
N ARG A 87 5.91 3.39 3.28
CA ARG A 87 7.25 3.60 3.85
C ARG A 87 8.02 2.29 3.99
N GLY A 88 7.35 1.24 4.47
CA GLY A 88 7.92 -0.12 4.55
C GLY A 88 8.26 -0.74 3.18
N LYS A 89 7.88 -0.08 2.09
CA LYS A 89 8.18 -0.47 0.71
C LYS A 89 9.07 0.56 0.01
N GLY A 90 9.79 1.38 0.77
CA GLY A 90 10.80 2.30 0.25
C GLY A 90 10.25 3.50 -0.53
N VAL A 91 8.94 3.73 -0.52
CA VAL A 91 8.34 4.90 -1.18
C VAL A 91 8.67 6.16 -0.38
N SER A 92 9.09 7.22 -1.07
CA SER A 92 9.44 8.50 -0.43
C SER A 92 8.24 9.19 0.23
N ASP A 93 8.49 9.89 1.34
CA ASP A 93 7.45 10.65 2.05
C ASP A 93 6.79 11.72 1.16
N HIS A 94 7.57 12.38 0.31
CA HIS A 94 7.03 13.35 -0.65
C HIS A 94 5.99 12.72 -1.57
N LEU A 95 6.29 11.56 -2.15
CA LEU A 95 5.36 10.85 -3.02
C LEU A 95 4.14 10.34 -2.26
N ILE A 96 4.35 9.84 -1.03
CA ILE A 96 3.24 9.38 -0.18
C ILE A 96 2.28 10.52 0.13
N GLU A 97 2.77 11.67 0.58
CA GLU A 97 1.90 12.81 0.91
C GLU A 97 1.24 13.39 -0.35
N ARG A 98 1.94 13.41 -1.49
CA ARG A 98 1.34 13.77 -2.78
C ARG A 98 0.15 12.88 -3.10
N GLU A 99 0.32 11.56 -3.10
CA GLU A 99 -0.76 10.64 -3.49
C GLU A 99 -1.88 10.57 -2.45
N LEU A 100 -1.57 10.63 -1.15
CA LEU A 100 -2.61 10.67 -0.10
C LEU A 100 -3.40 11.98 -0.07
N GLY A 101 -2.83 13.08 -0.57
CA GLY A 101 -3.50 14.38 -0.71
C GLY A 101 -4.18 14.58 -2.06
N ALA A 102 -3.62 14.03 -3.14
CA ALA A 102 -4.18 14.09 -4.49
C ALA A 102 -5.30 13.07 -4.71
N ALA A 103 -5.26 11.94 -4.00
CA ALA A 103 -6.45 11.14 -3.77
C ALA A 103 -7.43 12.02 -3.01
N ALA A 104 -8.33 12.69 -3.74
CA ALA A 104 -9.44 13.50 -3.24
C ALA A 104 -10.49 12.64 -2.50
N GLU A 105 -10.05 11.52 -1.94
CA GLU A 105 -10.84 10.65 -1.10
C GLU A 105 -11.11 11.38 0.20
N ASP A 106 -12.39 11.69 0.42
CA ASP A 106 -12.89 12.07 1.74
C ASP A 106 -12.63 10.88 2.68
N TRP A 107 -11.46 10.85 3.31
CA TRP A 107 -11.06 9.80 4.24
C TRP A 107 -12.05 9.67 5.40
N SER A 108 -12.67 10.78 5.82
CA SER A 108 -13.73 10.77 6.84
C SER A 108 -15.01 10.13 6.29
N GLY A 109 -15.38 10.44 5.06
CA GLY A 109 -16.47 9.79 4.33
C GLY A 109 -16.22 8.30 4.13
N LEU A 110 -14.99 7.88 3.83
CA LEU A 110 -14.61 6.48 3.71
C LEU A 110 -14.74 5.74 5.05
N ALA A 111 -14.28 6.36 6.15
CA ALA A 111 -14.47 5.84 7.50
C ALA A 111 -15.95 5.67 7.85
N ALA A 112 -16.79 6.67 7.52
CA ALA A 112 -18.22 6.64 7.75
C ALA A 112 -18.92 5.56 6.92
N GLN A 113 -18.60 5.45 5.62
CA GLN A 113 -19.13 4.41 4.74
C GLN A 113 -18.79 3.02 5.27
N TRP A 114 -17.56 2.80 5.74
CA TRP A 114 -17.20 1.53 6.36
C TRP A 114 -18.06 1.26 7.58
N LEU A 115 -18.22 2.24 8.47
CA LEU A 115 -19.01 2.11 9.69
C LEU A 115 -20.48 1.78 9.38
N HIS A 116 -21.11 2.50 8.46
CA HIS A 116 -22.49 2.24 8.02
C HIS A 116 -22.70 0.82 7.49
N ARG A 117 -21.68 0.16 6.94
CA ARG A 117 -21.77 -1.26 6.54
C ARG A 117 -21.72 -2.24 7.71
N GLN A 118 -21.26 -1.79 8.88
CA GLN A 118 -21.11 -2.64 10.07
C GLN A 118 -22.28 -2.52 11.04
N VAL A 119 -23.00 -1.40 11.01
CA VAL A 119 -24.04 -1.07 11.98
C VAL A 119 -25.25 -0.50 11.27
N SER A 120 -26.42 -0.80 11.82
CA SER A 120 -27.69 -0.16 11.46
C SER A 120 -28.19 0.65 12.65
N GLY A 121 -28.46 1.94 12.44
CA GLY A 121 -29.01 2.83 13.46
C GLY A 121 -27.96 3.48 14.38
N THR A 122 -28.46 4.11 15.44
CA THR A 122 -27.68 4.90 16.40
C THR A 122 -26.80 4.01 17.28
N LEU A 123 -25.59 4.47 17.56
CA LEU A 123 -24.64 3.77 18.42
C LEU A 123 -24.75 4.22 19.88
N ASP A 124 -24.85 3.26 20.78
CA ASP A 124 -24.65 3.50 22.21
C ASP A 124 -23.17 3.82 22.54
N PHE A 125 -22.89 4.23 23.78
CA PHE A 125 -21.55 4.62 24.20
C PHE A 125 -20.49 3.52 24.02
N ASP A 126 -20.82 2.27 24.34
CA ASP A 126 -19.88 1.16 24.26
C ASP A 126 -19.61 0.75 22.81
N GLN A 127 -20.65 0.79 21.97
CA GLN A 127 -20.54 0.60 20.52
C GLN A 127 -19.69 1.69 19.89
N LYS A 128 -19.88 2.96 20.23
CA LYS A 128 -19.02 4.07 19.78
C LYS A 128 -17.56 3.80 20.10
N LYS A 129 -17.25 3.43 21.35
CA LYS A 129 -15.88 3.10 21.79
C LYS A 129 -15.31 1.91 21.02
N LYS A 130 -16.11 0.87 20.78
CA LYS A 130 -15.74 -0.30 19.98
C LYS A 130 -15.41 0.08 18.54
N TYR A 131 -16.27 0.84 17.88
CA TYR A 131 -16.10 1.20 16.46
C TYR A 131 -15.01 2.23 16.24
N TYR A 132 -14.82 3.17 17.16
CA TYR A 132 -13.66 4.05 17.18
C TYR A 132 -12.35 3.25 17.13
N ARG A 133 -12.18 2.25 18.00
CA ARG A 133 -10.98 1.38 17.97
C ARG A 133 -10.85 0.60 16.66
N ARG A 134 -11.96 0.15 16.07
CA ARG A 134 -11.95 -0.56 14.78
C ARG A 134 -11.55 0.34 13.61
N LEU A 135 -11.87 1.63 13.67
CA LEU A 135 -11.47 2.64 12.68
C LEU A 135 -9.99 3.03 12.85
N THR A 136 -9.52 3.28 14.08
CA THR A 136 -8.11 3.61 14.30
C THR A 136 -7.17 2.44 13.96
N SER A 137 -7.56 1.20 14.28
CA SER A 137 -6.82 -0.01 13.84
C SER A 137 -6.83 -0.24 12.32
N ARG A 138 -7.78 0.36 11.60
CA ARG A 138 -7.78 0.41 10.13
C ARG A 138 -6.86 1.49 9.57
N GLY A 139 -6.34 2.38 10.41
CA GLY A 139 -5.43 3.46 10.03
C GLY A 139 -6.11 4.80 9.77
N PHE A 140 -7.37 4.98 10.15
CA PHE A 140 -7.99 6.30 10.14
C PHE A 140 -7.44 7.16 11.28
N THR A 141 -7.33 8.47 11.04
CA THR A 141 -6.88 9.41 12.07
C THR A 141 -7.93 9.53 13.20
N HIS A 142 -7.53 10.08 14.34
CA HIS A 142 -8.45 10.37 15.43
C HIS A 142 -9.66 11.19 14.95
N GLY A 143 -9.41 12.28 14.21
CA GLY A 143 -10.48 13.14 13.67
C GLY A 143 -11.43 12.40 12.74
N GLN A 144 -10.90 11.61 11.80
CA GLN A 144 -11.70 10.80 10.87
C GLN A 144 -12.54 9.75 11.59
N ALA A 145 -11.96 9.07 12.59
CA ALA A 145 -12.65 8.05 13.35
C ALA A 145 -13.76 8.64 14.23
N MET A 146 -13.51 9.77 14.88
CA MET A 146 -14.53 10.47 15.68
C MET A 146 -15.66 11.02 14.81
N ASP A 147 -15.32 11.64 13.68
CA ASP A 147 -16.31 12.15 12.73
C ASP A 147 -17.24 11.03 12.24
N ALA A 148 -16.70 9.88 11.80
CA ALA A 148 -17.49 8.73 11.38
C ALA A 148 -18.46 8.24 12.46
N VAL A 149 -18.00 8.11 13.71
CA VAL A 149 -18.82 7.67 14.86
C VAL A 149 -19.89 8.71 15.23
N ASN A 150 -19.65 9.98 14.97
CA ASN A 150 -20.62 11.05 15.20
C ASN A 150 -21.65 11.13 14.05
N ARG A 151 -21.29 10.81 12.80
CA ARG A 151 -22.25 10.79 11.67
C ARG A 151 -23.38 9.77 11.84
N THR A 152 -23.17 8.70 12.60
CA THR A 152 -24.22 7.72 12.93
C THR A 152 -25.31 8.26 13.87
N HIS A 153 -25.24 9.52 14.32
CA HIS A 153 -26.28 10.17 15.12
C HIS A 153 -27.45 10.78 14.34
N SER A 154 -27.44 10.76 13.00
CA SER A 154 -28.52 11.38 12.22
C SER A 154 -29.61 10.38 11.83
N SER A 155 -30.44 10.03 12.82
CA SER A 155 -31.86 9.71 12.61
C SER A 155 -32.63 10.63 13.54
N LEU A 156 -32.86 11.86 13.08
CA LEU A 156 -34.03 12.62 13.49
C LEU A 156 -35.11 12.24 12.47
N ASP A 157 -35.89 11.22 12.85
CA ASP A 157 -37.34 11.07 12.67
C ASP A 157 -37.77 9.69 13.18
#